data_AF-A0A940RJ14-F1
#
_entry.id   AF-A0A940RJ14-F1
#
_cell.length_a   1.000
_cell.length_b   1.000
_cell.length_c   1.000
_cell.angle_alpha   90.00
_cell.angle_beta   90.00
_cell.angle_gamma   90.00
#
_symmetry.space_group_name_H-M   'P 1'
#
loop_
_entity.id
_entity.type
_entity.pdbx_description
1 polymer ?
#
loop_
_entity_poly.entity_id
_entity_poly.type
_entity_poly.pdbx_seq_one_letter_code
_entity_poly.pdbx_strand_id
1 'polypeptide(L)'
;MSHLKNTGFADRLSAAAEAKKAMLAKMKPKPTVQDPNFENRHAEREAELEAVRAARAAEKEAAREAARLAELEEQAAKREERKARKAAEAADSKVRKELKAAQREELRSLGRSSKAARAHAWADLIS
;
A
#
# COMPACT_ATOMS: atom_id res chain seq x y z
N MET A 1 -14.74 88.78 1.42
CA MET A 1 -14.22 87.53 2.00
C MET A 1 -13.19 86.93 1.06
N SER A 2 -11.90 86.99 1.42
CA SER A 2 -10.89 85.95 1.13
C SER A 2 -9.50 86.41 1.60
N HIS A 3 -9.24 86.28 2.91
CA HIS A 3 -7.86 86.37 3.41
C HIS A 3 -7.17 85.04 3.16
N LEU A 4 -6.61 84.85 1.96
CA LEU A 4 -5.64 83.76 1.73
C LEU A 4 -4.39 84.09 2.53
N LYS A 5 -4.29 83.54 3.73
CA LYS A 5 -3.07 83.58 4.55
C LYS A 5 -2.00 82.70 3.87
N ASN A 6 -0.75 83.16 3.85
CA ASN A 6 0.44 82.46 3.32
C ASN A 6 0.63 82.50 1.79
N THR A 7 0.50 83.67 1.16
CA THR A 7 0.73 83.84 -0.29
C THR A 7 2.12 84.37 -0.65
N GLY A 8 2.97 84.68 0.35
CA GLY A 8 4.32 85.20 0.15
C GLY A 8 5.31 84.16 -0.39
N PHE A 9 6.35 84.62 -1.11
CA PHE A 9 7.39 83.74 -1.66
C PHE A 9 8.15 82.97 -0.57
N ALA A 10 8.45 83.63 0.54
CA ALA A 10 9.12 83.02 1.70
C ALA A 10 8.28 81.88 2.32
N ASP A 11 6.96 82.07 2.43
CA ASP A 11 6.04 81.06 2.98
C ASP A 11 5.94 79.83 2.07
N ARG A 12 5.98 80.02 0.75
CA ARG A 12 6.00 78.89 -0.21
C ARG A 12 7.31 78.12 -0.13
N LEU A 13 8.43 78.82 0.09
CA LEU A 13 9.75 78.20 0.21
C LEU A 13 9.84 77.34 1.49
N SER A 14 9.35 77.85 2.62
CA SER A 14 9.31 77.12 3.89
C SER A 14 8.38 75.91 3.80
N ALA A 15 7.17 76.08 3.26
CA ALA A 15 6.22 74.99 3.06
C ALA A 15 6.77 73.89 2.15
N ALA A 16 7.49 74.24 1.08
CA ALA A 16 8.13 73.26 0.19
C ALA A 16 9.30 72.52 0.89
N ALA A 17 10.08 73.21 1.72
CA ALA A 17 11.15 72.59 2.49
C ALA A 17 10.61 71.63 3.56
N GLU A 18 9.54 72.02 4.25
CA GLU A 18 8.84 71.18 5.23
C GLU A 18 8.18 69.97 4.57
N ALA A 19 7.55 70.14 3.40
CA ALA A 19 6.97 69.04 2.62
C ALA A 19 8.03 68.03 2.17
N LYS A 20 9.20 68.50 1.70
CA LYS A 20 10.32 67.62 1.35
C LYS A 20 10.86 66.87 2.55
N LYS A 21 11.02 67.54 3.70
CA LYS A 21 11.41 66.88 4.96
C LYS A 21 10.39 65.82 5.39
N ALA A 22 9.10 66.12 5.27
CA ALA A 22 8.01 65.19 5.60
C ALA A 22 7.97 63.98 4.65
N MET A 23 8.24 64.17 3.35
CA MET A 23 8.37 63.07 2.40
C MET A 23 9.57 62.18 2.70
N LEU A 24 10.75 62.77 2.97
CA LEU A 24 11.94 62.00 3.33
C LEU A 24 11.77 61.23 4.65
N ALA A 25 11.02 61.78 5.60
CA ALA A 25 10.70 61.08 6.84
C ALA A 25 9.85 59.81 6.60
N LYS A 26 8.98 59.81 5.58
CA LYS A 26 8.16 58.65 5.19
C LYS A 26 8.93 57.61 4.39
N MET A 27 10.01 58.00 3.72
CA MET A 27 10.90 57.11 2.96
C MET A 27 11.96 56.42 3.83
N LYS A 28 11.94 56.60 5.16
CA LYS A 28 12.83 55.85 6.05
C LYS A 28 12.44 54.36 6.01
N PRO A 29 13.41 53.44 5.83
CA PRO A 29 13.13 52.01 5.85
C PRO A 29 12.47 51.65 7.18
N LYS A 30 11.40 50.86 7.11
CA LYS A 30 10.78 50.31 8.31
C LYS A 30 11.84 49.49 9.06
N PRO A 31 11.91 49.60 10.40
CA PRO A 31 12.80 48.75 11.18
C PRO A 31 12.48 47.28 10.90
N THR A 32 13.51 46.45 10.78
CA THR A 32 13.35 45.01 10.58
C THR A 32 12.54 44.44 11.74
N VAL A 33 11.28 44.10 11.47
CA VAL A 33 10.43 43.41 12.45
C VAL A 33 10.83 41.94 12.41
N GLN A 34 11.63 41.51 13.38
CA GLN A 34 11.86 40.10 13.62
C GLN A 34 10.63 39.51 14.28
N ASP A 35 10.27 38.28 13.89
CA ASP A 35 9.12 37.59 14.46
C ASP A 35 9.44 37.19 15.92
N PRO A 36 8.69 37.69 16.92
CA PRO A 36 8.94 37.37 18.32
C PRO A 36 8.73 35.88 18.66
N ASN A 37 8.06 35.11 17.79
CA ASN A 37 7.78 33.68 17.98
C ASN A 37 8.66 32.77 17.12
N PHE A 38 9.78 33.26 16.57
CA PHE A 38 10.64 32.47 15.69
C PHE A 38 11.11 31.14 16.33
N GLU A 39 11.50 31.17 17.60
CA GLU A 39 11.95 29.99 18.36
C GLU A 39 10.80 29.00 18.62
N ASN A 40 9.62 29.50 19.00
CA ASN A 40 8.45 28.66 19.31
C ASN A 40 7.98 27.84 18.10
N ARG A 41 8.07 28.42 16.88
CA ARG A 41 7.71 27.70 15.64
C ARG A 41 8.63 26.52 15.31
N HIS A 42 9.85 26.52 15.82
CA HIS A 42 10.72 25.36 15.64
C HIS A 42 10.27 24.22 16.56
N ALA A 43 9.94 24.52 17.81
CA ALA A 43 9.41 23.55 18.76
C ALA A 43 8.06 22.96 18.29
N GLU A 44 7.16 23.80 17.78
CA GLU A 44 5.87 23.36 17.23
C GLU A 44 6.06 22.41 16.03
N ARG A 45 6.94 22.76 15.09
CA ARG A 45 7.24 21.91 13.93
C ARG A 45 7.86 20.57 14.32
N GLU A 46 8.77 20.55 15.29
CA GLU A 46 9.34 19.28 15.77
C GLU A 46 8.28 18.41 16.45
N ALA A 47 7.41 18.99 17.27
CA ALA A 47 6.31 18.27 17.90
C ALA A 47 5.32 17.70 16.87
N GLU A 48 4.97 18.46 15.84
CA GLU A 48 4.15 17.99 14.72
C GLU A 48 4.83 16.86 13.94
N LEU A 49 6.13 16.99 13.66
CA LEU A 49 6.90 15.95 12.98
C LEU A 49 6.99 14.66 13.81
N GLU A 50 7.17 14.77 15.12
CA GLU A 50 7.15 13.63 16.04
C GLU A 50 5.79 12.94 16.06
N ALA A 51 4.69 13.69 16.10
CA ALA A 51 3.34 13.15 16.00
C ALA A 51 3.13 12.40 14.67
N VAL A 52 3.59 12.97 13.55
CA VAL A 52 3.51 12.31 12.22
C VAL A 52 4.38 11.04 12.18
N ARG A 53 5.58 11.07 12.76
CA ARG A 53 6.46 9.89 12.85
C ARG A 53 5.80 8.79 13.68
N ALA A 54 5.20 9.14 14.82
CA ALA A 54 4.49 8.20 15.68
C ALA A 54 3.28 7.57 14.97
N ALA A 55 2.47 8.38 14.27
CA ALA A 55 1.33 7.90 13.48
C ALA A 55 1.78 6.92 12.39
N ARG A 56 2.81 7.28 11.61
CA ARG A 56 3.37 6.40 10.57
C ARG A 56 3.96 5.11 11.13
N ALA A 57 4.57 5.16 12.31
CA ALA A 57 5.09 3.97 12.98
C ALA A 57 3.95 3.02 13.37
N ALA A 58 2.86 3.56 13.95
CA ALA A 58 1.68 2.79 14.30
C ALA A 58 1.01 2.14 13.08
N GLU A 59 0.82 2.90 11.98
CA GLU A 59 0.29 2.37 10.72
C GLU A 59 1.16 1.25 10.15
N LYS A 60 2.48 1.41 10.21
CA LYS A 60 3.43 0.42 9.71
C LYS A 60 3.40 -0.87 10.53
N GLU A 61 3.28 -0.79 11.84
CA GLU A 61 3.14 -1.98 12.69
C GLU A 61 1.81 -2.68 12.43
N ALA A 62 0.69 -1.95 12.33
CA ALA A 62 -0.60 -2.52 11.96
C ALA A 62 -0.56 -3.23 10.60
N ALA A 63 0.09 -2.62 9.60
CA ALA A 63 0.27 -3.23 8.28
C ALA A 63 1.14 -4.50 8.34
N ARG A 64 2.18 -4.53 9.18
CA ARG A 64 3.03 -5.72 9.38
C ARG A 64 2.26 -6.86 10.02
N GLU A 65 1.43 -6.56 11.02
CA GLU A 65 0.58 -7.56 11.67
C GLU A 65 -0.46 -8.12 10.71
N ALA A 66 -1.13 -7.27 9.94
CA ALA A 66 -2.08 -7.69 8.91
C ALA A 66 -1.41 -8.58 7.85
N ALA A 67 -0.21 -8.21 7.37
CA ALA A 67 0.54 -9.01 6.41
C ALA A 67 0.94 -10.39 6.98
N ARG A 68 1.35 -10.45 8.26
CA ARG A 68 1.66 -11.72 8.92
C ARG A 68 0.43 -12.62 9.04
N LEU A 69 -0.73 -12.06 9.41
CA LEU A 69 -1.97 -12.81 9.49
C LEU A 69 -2.39 -13.34 8.11
N ALA A 70 -2.34 -12.51 7.08
CA ALA A 70 -2.64 -12.93 5.71
C ALA A 70 -1.70 -14.05 5.22
N GLU A 71 -0.40 -13.97 5.53
CA GLU A 71 0.55 -15.02 5.18
C GLU A 71 0.23 -16.34 5.91
N LEU A 72 -0.11 -16.29 7.20
CA LEU A 72 -0.51 -17.47 7.97
C LEU A 72 -1.79 -18.11 7.41
N GLU A 73 -2.77 -17.30 7.04
CA GLU A 73 -4.03 -17.77 6.41
C GLU A 73 -3.77 -18.40 5.05
N GLU A 74 -2.94 -17.79 4.20
CA GLU A 74 -2.55 -18.37 2.92
C GLU A 74 -1.81 -19.70 3.09
N GLN A 75 -0.89 -19.78 4.06
CA GLN A 75 -0.17 -21.02 4.33
C GLN A 75 -1.12 -22.10 4.85
N ALA A 76 -2.10 -21.75 5.69
CA ALA A 76 -3.13 -22.67 6.15
C ALA A 76 -3.99 -23.17 4.98
N ALA A 77 -4.46 -22.27 4.12
CA ALA A 77 -5.25 -22.61 2.93
C ALA A 77 -4.48 -23.55 1.98
N LYS A 78 -3.21 -23.24 1.68
CA LYS A 78 -2.33 -24.09 0.85
C LYS A 78 -2.12 -25.48 1.46
N ARG A 79 -2.02 -25.57 2.79
CA ARG A 79 -1.90 -26.86 3.49
C ARG A 79 -3.19 -27.67 3.39
N GLU A 80 -4.34 -27.05 3.57
CA GLU A 80 -5.65 -27.71 3.45
C GLU A 80 -5.92 -28.16 2.01
N GLU A 81 -5.61 -27.33 1.01
CA GLU A 81 -5.70 -27.70 -0.41
C GLU A 81 -4.81 -28.91 -0.73
N ARG A 82 -3.56 -28.92 -0.23
CA ARG A 82 -2.65 -30.05 -0.42
C ARG A 82 -3.16 -31.32 0.24
N LYS A 83 -3.78 -31.23 1.42
CA LYS A 83 -4.39 -32.38 2.10
C LYS A 83 -5.59 -32.89 1.30
N ALA A 84 -6.48 -31.99 0.85
CA ALA A 84 -7.65 -32.34 0.05
C ALA A 84 -7.25 -33.03 -1.26
N ARG A 85 -6.25 -32.49 -1.98
CA ARG A 85 -5.72 -33.10 -3.20
C ARG A 85 -5.16 -34.50 -2.97
N LYS A 86 -4.36 -34.68 -1.91
CA LYS A 86 -3.81 -36.00 -1.57
C LYS A 86 -4.90 -37.00 -1.17
N ALA A 87 -5.93 -36.54 -0.46
CA ALA A 87 -7.06 -37.37 -0.09
C ALA A 87 -7.85 -37.83 -1.33
N ALA A 88 -8.11 -36.92 -2.28
CA ALA A 88 -8.74 -37.23 -3.55
C ALA A 88 -7.91 -38.23 -4.38
N GLU A 89 -6.61 -38.00 -4.53
CA GLU A 89 -5.72 -38.91 -5.25
C GLU A 89 -5.65 -40.30 -4.59
N ALA A 90 -5.62 -40.35 -3.25
CA ALA A 90 -5.66 -41.60 -2.52
C ALA A 90 -6.98 -42.35 -2.75
N ALA A 91 -8.13 -41.65 -2.74
CA ALA A 91 -9.43 -42.23 -3.04
C ALA A 91 -9.50 -42.78 -4.47
N ASP A 92 -9.06 -41.98 -5.47
CA ASP A 92 -9.01 -42.41 -6.88
C ASP A 92 -8.11 -43.63 -7.06
N SER A 93 -6.98 -43.68 -6.36
CA SER A 93 -6.06 -44.82 -6.41
C SER A 93 -6.69 -46.11 -5.87
N LYS A 94 -7.53 -46.00 -4.82
CA LYS A 94 -8.26 -47.14 -4.25
C LYS A 94 -9.32 -47.64 -5.22
N VAL A 95 -10.13 -46.73 -5.76
CA VAL A 95 -11.14 -47.05 -6.79
C VAL A 95 -10.49 -47.74 -7.99
N ARG A 96 -9.36 -47.22 -8.50
CA ARG A 96 -8.62 -47.86 -9.61
C ARG A 96 -8.10 -49.25 -9.26
N LYS A 97 -7.64 -49.47 -8.02
CA LYS A 97 -7.18 -50.79 -7.56
C LYS A 97 -8.33 -51.77 -7.43
N GLU A 98 -9.47 -51.34 -6.89
CA GLU A 98 -10.69 -52.13 -6.75
C GLU A 98 -11.26 -52.51 -8.13
N LEU A 99 -11.35 -51.57 -9.07
CA LEU A 99 -11.76 -51.85 -10.45
C LEU A 99 -10.82 -52.86 -11.13
N LYS A 100 -9.50 -52.71 -10.97
CA LYS A 100 -8.53 -53.69 -11.50
C LYS A 100 -8.63 -55.05 -10.82
N ALA A 101 -8.91 -55.09 -9.53
CA ALA A 101 -9.10 -56.34 -8.80
C ALA A 101 -10.37 -57.06 -9.28
N ALA A 102 -11.49 -56.34 -9.41
CA ALA A 102 -12.74 -56.84 -9.96
C ALA A 102 -12.55 -57.34 -11.40
N GLN A 103 -11.86 -56.59 -12.27
CA GLN A 103 -11.56 -57.02 -13.64
C GLN A 103 -10.69 -58.29 -13.67
N ARG A 104 -9.72 -58.42 -12.76
CA ARG A 104 -8.90 -59.64 -12.65
C ARG A 104 -9.71 -60.83 -12.18
N GLU A 105 -10.63 -60.62 -11.24
CA GLU A 105 -11.53 -61.64 -10.75
C GLU A 105 -12.49 -62.11 -11.85
N GLU A 106 -13.07 -61.18 -12.62
CA GLU A 106 -13.92 -61.48 -13.78
C GLU A 106 -13.16 -62.27 -14.86
N LEU A 107 -11.92 -61.87 -15.18
CA LEU A 107 -11.08 -62.65 -16.10
C LEU A 107 -10.74 -64.04 -15.55
N ARG A 108 -10.65 -64.19 -14.22
CA ARG A 108 -10.41 -65.47 -13.56
C ARG A 108 -11.66 -66.35 -13.59
N SER A 109 -12.84 -65.80 -13.34
CA SER A 109 -14.12 -66.52 -13.38
C SER A 109 -14.47 -66.98 -14.80
N LEU A 110 -14.11 -66.19 -15.81
CA LEU A 110 -14.26 -66.55 -17.22
C LEU A 110 -13.19 -67.53 -17.74
N GLY A 111 -12.27 -68.03 -16.90
CA GLY A 111 -11.19 -68.94 -17.30
C GLY A 111 -10.11 -68.30 -18.20
N ARG A 112 -10.20 -66.99 -18.48
CA ARG A 112 -9.30 -66.22 -19.36
C ARG A 112 -8.00 -65.76 -18.69
N SER A 113 -7.77 -66.16 -17.44
CA SER A 113 -6.59 -65.74 -16.67
C SER A 113 -5.29 -66.46 -17.07
N SER A 114 -5.36 -67.56 -17.82
CA SER A 114 -4.18 -68.35 -18.22
C SER A 114 -3.35 -67.67 -19.32
N LYS A 115 -2.07 -68.03 -19.42
CA LYS A 115 -1.15 -67.53 -20.47
C LYS A 115 -1.62 -67.93 -21.88
N ALA A 116 -2.32 -69.07 -22.02
CA ALA A 116 -2.90 -69.54 -23.27
C ALA A 116 -4.10 -68.70 -23.72
N ALA A 117 -5.01 -68.31 -22.80
CA ALA A 117 -6.15 -67.46 -23.14
C ALA A 117 -5.74 -66.05 -23.59
N ARG A 118 -4.64 -65.51 -23.03
CA ARG A 118 -4.04 -64.24 -23.48
C ARG A 118 -3.41 -64.32 -24.86
N ALA A 119 -2.85 -65.48 -25.24
CA ALA A 119 -2.27 -65.69 -26.57
C ALA A 119 -3.35 -65.75 -27.67
N HIS A 120 -4.49 -66.39 -27.40
CA HIS A 120 -5.62 -66.43 -28.33
C HIS A 120 -6.22 -65.04 -28.59
N ALA A 121 -6.35 -64.19 -27.56
CA ALA A 121 -6.87 -62.82 -27.73
C ALA A 121 -5.97 -61.92 -28.61
N TRP A 122 -4.65 -62.17 -28.65
CA TRP A 122 -3.75 -61.47 -29.57
C TRP A 122 -3.78 -62.06 -30.98
N ALA A 123 -4.03 -63.36 -31.13
CA ALA A 123 -4.14 -64.02 -32.44
C ALA A 123 -5.43 -63.65 -33.19
N ASP A 124 -6.55 -63.50 -32.46
CA ASP A 124 -7.84 -63.09 -33.03
C ASP A 124 -7.87 -61.60 -33.44
N LEU A 125 -6.94 -60.77 -32.97
CA LEU A 125 -6.85 -59.36 -33.34
C LEU A 125 -6.04 -59.12 -34.64
N ILE A 126 -5.33 -60.14 -35.12
CA ILE A 126 -4.41 -60.08 -36.27
C ILE A 126 -4.94 -60.87 -37.48
N SER A 127 -6.01 -61.67 -37.32
CA SER A 127 -6.69 -62.40 -38.39
C SER A 127 -7.88 -61.62 -38.94
#